data_AF-A0A0R0E4Z5-F1
#
_entry.id   AF-A0A0R0E4Z5-F1
#
_cell.length_a   1.000
_cell.length_b   1.000
_cell.length_c   1.000
_cell.angle_alpha   90.00
_cell.angle_beta   90.00
_cell.angle_gamma   90.00
#
_symmetry.space_group_name_H-M   'P 1'
#
loop_
_entity.id
_entity.type
_entity.pdbx_description
1 polymer ?
#
loop_
_entity_poly.entity_id
_entity_poly.type
_entity_poly.pdbx_seq_one_letter_code
_entity_poly.pdbx_strand_id
1 'polypeptide(L)'
;MRTRRWPTHVTVRGRKIRAKVCLENNNVVKVRPPLQKKLTELQGAIPGSEGMDMHTLFQSIEQFILQLEAKVTILRSLSNLYGV
;
A
#
# COMPACT_ATOMS: atom_id res chain seq x y z
N MET A 1 -52.33 -15.45 12.99
CA MET A 1 -51.26 -15.71 12.00
C MET A 1 -50.08 -16.38 12.71
N ARG A 2 -49.53 -17.45 12.14
CA ARG A 2 -48.61 -18.38 12.81
C ARG A 2 -47.19 -17.81 12.95
N THR A 3 -46.61 -18.01 14.13
CA THR A 3 -45.27 -17.61 14.57
C THR A 3 -44.16 -18.43 13.90
N ARG A 4 -43.04 -17.80 13.51
CA ARG A 4 -41.75 -18.49 13.39
C ARG A 4 -40.92 -18.18 14.63
N ARG A 5 -41.02 -19.04 15.65
CA ARG A 5 -40.07 -19.07 16.77
C ARG A 5 -38.81 -19.79 16.30
N TRP A 6 -37.66 -19.16 16.50
CA TRP A 6 -36.36 -19.79 16.28
C TRP A 6 -36.06 -20.81 17.38
N PRO A 7 -35.37 -21.93 17.08
CA PRO A 7 -34.99 -22.91 18.08
C PRO A 7 -33.95 -22.29 19.03
N THR A 8 -34.20 -22.38 20.34
CA THR A 8 -33.35 -21.81 21.40
C THR A 8 -32.19 -22.73 21.81
N HIS A 9 -31.92 -23.82 21.10
CA HIS A 9 -30.81 -24.73 21.39
C HIS A 9 -30.18 -25.23 20.09
N VAL A 10 -29.05 -24.63 19.71
CA VAL A 10 -28.15 -25.23 18.72
C VAL A 10 -26.99 -25.86 19.50
N THR A 11 -27.16 -27.13 19.88
CA THR A 11 -26.06 -27.96 20.36
C THR A 11 -25.15 -28.30 19.17
N VAL A 12 -24.14 -27.48 18.90
CA VAL A 12 -23.03 -27.88 18.02
C VAL A 12 -22.02 -28.67 18.85
N ARG A 13 -22.27 -29.97 18.94
CA ARG A 13 -21.28 -30.97 19.34
C ARG A 13 -20.17 -30.98 18.29
N GLY A 14 -18.93 -30.73 18.70
CA GLY A 14 -17.74 -31.21 17.99
C GLY A 14 -17.09 -30.26 16.99
N ARG A 15 -16.23 -29.36 17.48
CA ARG A 15 -14.99 -29.03 16.76
C ARG A 15 -13.81 -29.14 17.72
N LYS A 16 -12.91 -30.08 17.39
CA LYS A 16 -11.61 -30.27 18.03
C LYS A 16 -10.88 -28.92 18.11
N ILE A 17 -10.46 -28.57 19.33
CA ILE A 17 -9.52 -27.51 19.64
C ILE A 17 -8.24 -27.79 18.83
N ARG A 18 -8.00 -27.03 17.78
CA ARG A 18 -6.64 -26.85 17.26
C ARG A 18 -6.04 -25.74 18.09
N ALA A 19 -5.34 -26.11 19.16
CA ALA A 19 -4.40 -25.19 19.78
C ALA A 19 -3.39 -24.81 18.69
N LYS A 20 -3.52 -23.60 18.15
CA LYS A 20 -2.38 -22.97 17.49
C LYS A 20 -1.37 -22.77 18.60
N VAL A 21 -0.34 -23.60 18.58
CA VAL A 21 0.93 -23.36 19.26
C VAL A 21 1.39 -21.98 18.78
N CYS A 22 1.07 -20.95 19.55
CA CYS A 22 1.74 -19.66 19.44
C CYS A 22 3.10 -19.89 20.08
N LEU A 23 4.04 -20.36 19.27
CA LEU A 23 5.47 -20.25 19.58
C LEU A 23 5.73 -18.80 19.96
N GLU A 24 6.32 -18.65 21.14
CA GLU A 24 6.85 -17.40 21.68
C GLU A 24 7.93 -16.91 20.72
N ASN A 25 7.52 -16.14 19.72
CA ASN A 25 8.42 -15.58 18.74
C ASN A 25 9.03 -14.33 19.39
N ASN A 26 10.15 -14.54 20.08
CA ASN A 26 11.14 -13.53 20.47
C ASN A 26 11.80 -12.85 19.24
N ASN A 27 11.02 -12.63 18.18
CA ASN A 27 11.40 -11.82 17.05
C ASN A 27 10.91 -10.41 17.33
N VAL A 28 11.83 -9.60 17.83
CA VAL A 28 11.92 -8.16 17.55
C VAL A 28 11.10 -7.87 16.30
N VAL A 29 9.88 -7.35 16.47
CA VAL A 29 9.14 -6.76 15.35
C VAL A 29 10.00 -5.57 14.99
N LYS A 30 10.93 -5.77 14.05
CA LYS A 30 11.68 -4.72 13.38
C LYS A 30 10.61 -3.96 12.61
N VAL A 31 9.91 -3.08 13.30
CA VAL A 31 9.17 -1.97 12.72
C VAL A 31 10.21 -1.29 11.86
N ARG A 32 10.25 -1.60 10.54
CA ARG A 32 11.11 -0.89 9.62
C ARG A 32 10.90 0.59 9.93
N PRO A 33 11.97 1.35 10.23
CA PRO A 33 11.82 2.74 10.63
C PRO A 33 10.94 3.44 9.58
N PRO A 34 10.05 4.35 10.00
CA PRO A 34 9.03 4.95 9.12
C PRO A 34 9.62 5.52 7.82
N LEU A 35 10.89 5.92 7.85
CA LEU A 35 11.68 6.35 6.69
C LEU A 35 11.89 5.25 5.64
N GLN A 36 12.23 4.03 6.02
CA GLN A 36 12.46 2.95 5.05
C GLN A 36 11.20 2.59 4.28
N LYS A 37 10.03 2.60 4.94
CA LYS A 37 8.74 2.39 4.27
C LYS A 37 8.47 3.48 3.24
N LYS A 38 8.64 4.75 3.63
CA LYS A 38 8.51 5.91 2.74
C LYS A 38 9.47 5.84 1.56
N LEU A 39 10.72 5.40 1.76
CA LEU A 39 11.69 5.23 0.68
C LEU A 39 11.28 4.12 -0.29
N THR A 40 10.78 2.98 0.20
CA THR A 40 10.27 1.91 -0.67
C THR A 40 9.03 2.36 -1.45
N GLU A 41 8.11 3.10 -0.82
CA GLU A 41 6.95 3.69 -1.50
C GLU A 41 7.40 4.69 -2.59
N LEU A 42 8.39 5.53 -2.28
CA LEU A 42 8.97 6.49 -3.22
C LEU A 42 9.63 5.78 -4.41
N GLN A 43 10.40 4.72 -4.17
CA GLN A 43 10.96 3.85 -5.21
C GLN A 43 9.89 3.17 -6.08
N GLY A 44 8.69 2.94 -5.56
CA GLY A 44 7.58 2.38 -6.35
C GLY A 44 6.88 3.43 -7.23
N ALA A 45 7.02 4.72 -6.91
CA ALA A 45 6.33 5.81 -7.60
C ALA A 45 7.08 6.30 -8.86
N ILE A 46 8.39 6.05 -8.96
CA ILE A 46 9.20 6.51 -10.09
C ILE A 46 9.32 5.37 -11.10
N PRO A 47 8.94 5.59 -12.36
CA PRO A 47 9.14 4.58 -13.40
C PRO A 47 10.63 4.25 -13.56
N GLY A 48 10.98 2.97 -13.48
CA GLY A 48 12.35 2.48 -13.73
C GLY A 48 13.31 2.57 -12.54
N SER A 49 12.85 2.90 -11.33
CA SER A 49 13.71 2.95 -10.14
C SER A 49 13.95 1.62 -9.43
N GLU A 50 13.49 0.50 -10.01
CA GLU A 50 13.72 -0.82 -9.45
C GLU A 50 15.23 -1.13 -9.41
N GLY A 51 15.76 -1.31 -8.19
CA GLY A 51 17.17 -1.63 -7.98
C GLY A 51 18.13 -0.43 -8.04
N MET A 52 17.63 0.80 -8.15
CA MET A 52 18.48 2.00 -8.07
C MET A 52 19.02 2.21 -6.65
N ASP A 53 20.29 2.64 -6.58
CA ASP A 53 20.88 3.14 -5.34
C ASP A 53 20.13 4.39 -4.84
N MET A 54 20.15 4.63 -3.53
CA MET A 54 19.41 5.75 -2.94
C MET A 54 19.91 7.12 -3.43
N HIS A 55 21.21 7.27 -3.71
CA HIS A 55 21.72 8.54 -4.22
C HIS A 55 21.25 8.81 -5.65
N THR A 56 21.20 7.79 -6.50
CA THR A 56 20.71 7.92 -7.88
C THR A 56 19.20 8.03 -7.94
N LEU A 57 18.49 7.45 -6.96
CA LEU A 57 17.04 7.58 -6.80
C LEU A 57 16.62 9.04 -6.60
N PHE A 58 17.28 9.79 -5.72
CA PHE A 58 16.91 11.19 -5.50
C PHE A 58 17.14 12.06 -6.73
N GLN A 59 18.21 11.82 -7.48
CA GLN A 59 18.46 12.50 -8.75
C GLN A 59 17.41 12.15 -9.81
N SER A 60 17.00 10.88 -9.90
CA SER A 60 15.95 10.49 -10.85
C SER A 60 14.59 11.05 -10.46
N ILE A 61 14.28 11.17 -9.16
CA ILE A 61 13.08 11.85 -8.67
C ILE A 61 13.07 13.31 -9.10
N GLU A 62 14.16 14.04 -8.86
CA GLU A 62 14.28 15.44 -9.22
C GLU A 62 14.02 15.64 -10.72
N GLN A 63 14.68 14.82 -11.56
CA GLN A 63 14.46 14.85 -13.00
C GLN A 63 13.02 14.50 -13.39
N PHE A 64 12.41 13.51 -12.73
CA PHE A 64 11.05 13.10 -13.00
C PHE A 64 10.03 14.19 -12.62
N ILE A 65 10.23 14.89 -11.50
CA ILE A 65 9.40 16.03 -11.10
C ILE A 65 9.49 17.15 -12.14
N LEU A 66 10.69 17.54 -12.56
CA LEU A 66 10.88 18.57 -13.60
C LEU A 66 10.21 18.18 -14.92
N GLN A 67 10.30 16.91 -15.32
CA GLN A 67 9.61 16.41 -16.51
C GLN A 67 8.09 16.47 -16.37
N LEU A 68 7.55 16.13 -15.20
CA LEU A 68 6.12 16.24 -14.92
C LEU A 68 5.65 17.69 -14.97
N GLU A 69 6.40 18.62 -14.37
CA GLU A 69 6.09 20.06 -14.40
C GLU A 69 6.08 20.61 -15.84
N ALA A 70 7.05 20.21 -16.66
CA ALA A 70 7.09 20.58 -18.07
C ALA A 70 5.87 20.02 -18.83
N LYS A 71 5.52 18.75 -18.63
CA LYS A 71 4.33 18.14 -19.23
C LYS A 71 3.04 18.84 -18.81
N VAL A 72 2.89 19.15 -17.53
CA VAL A 72 1.74 19.89 -17.00
C VAL A 72 1.66 21.30 -17.60
N THR A 73 2.81 21.96 -17.77
CA THR A 73 2.87 23.29 -18.39
C THR A 73 2.43 23.24 -19.86
N ILE A 74 2.90 22.25 -20.63
CA ILE A 74 2.48 22.05 -22.01
C ILE A 74 0.98 21.75 -22.08
N LEU A 75 0.48 20.84 -21.24
CA LEU A 75 -0.95 20.48 -21.19
C LEU A 75 -1.82 21.69 -20.84
N ARG A 76 -1.38 22.53 -19.90
CA ARG A 76 -2.06 23.79 -19.56
C ARG A 76 -2.09 24.76 -20.73
N SER A 77 -0.97 24.91 -21.45
CA SER A 77 -0.91 25.75 -22.66
C SER A 77 -1.84 25.24 -23.76
N LEU A 78 -1.92 23.92 -23.96
CA LEU A 78 -2.84 23.31 -24.93
C LEU A 78 -4.30 23.46 -24.51
N SER A 79 -4.64 23.21 -23.24
CA SER A 79 -5.98 23.43 -22.70
C SER A 79 -6.43 24.88 -22.87
N ASN A 80 -5.54 25.85 -22.59
CA ASN A 80 -5.81 27.27 -22.83
C ASN A 80 -6.04 27.61 -24.32
N LEU A 81 -5.37 26.91 -25.25
CA LEU A 81 -5.53 27.13 -26.70
C LEU A 81 -6.82 26.48 -27.25
N TYR A 82 -7.16 25.29 -26.77
CA TYR A 82 -8.29 24.50 -27.29
C TYR A 82 -9.59 24.66 -26.48
N GLY A 83 -9.55 25.33 -25.33
CA GLY A 83 -10.72 25.60 -24.49
C GLY A 83 -11.34 24.35 -23.85
N VAL A 84 -10.53 23.32 -23.59
CA VAL A 84 -10.91 22.07 -22.90
C VAL A 84 -10.61 22.19 -21.41
#